data_AF-A0A7S3TLG3-F1
#
_entry.id   AF-A0A7S3TLG3-F1
#
_cell.length_a   1.000
_cell.length_b   1.000
_cell.length_c   1.000
_cell.angle_alpha   90.00
_cell.angle_beta   90.00
_cell.angle_gamma   90.00
#
_symmetry.space_group_name_H-M   'P 1'
#
loop_
_entity.id
_entity.type
_entity.pdbx_description
1 polymer ?
#
loop_
_entity_poly.entity_id
_entity_poly.type
_entity_poly.pdbx_seq_one_letter_code
_entity_poly.pdbx_strand_id
1 'polypeptide(L)'
;VLANVCQKPMEQIFAEFQGTASPEDIDDFSGSGDVKYHLGMSHTRTMPCGKEVHISLVANPSHLEAVNPVVAGKTRAKQHYTGDTERSRSMPILIHGDAAFSGQGVVFETIGLSDLYNYTTGGTIHLVINNQIGFTTDPRSSRSSPYCTDVAKAIQAPIFHVNGDDVEAVVRTCRLAAEWRQTFKRDVVVDIVCYRKHGHNEIDEPMFTQPQMYTAIKRQVPTFKKYAQQLLDQKVLSQQDIDAVSADVISELQAKLDASRDYKMERGDWLASNWKGMLPMNVEAADLGTGVERETLLMVGKRIASLPSDFKPHRNIDKIYKARAAMMESGKGIDWALGEQLAWASLLVEGNHVRISGQDVERGTFSHRHCVLHDQVNWGNKYVPLQHIDPGQAAFVACNSSLSEFGVLGFEMGYALENPASLIMWEAQFGDFANTAQCMIDQFLSSGEQKWLRQCGLVMLLPHGYEGQGPEHSSARLERFLQMCDDDEDRFPEVIGRQRQAQGANWAVVNVTTPANYFHVLRRQVVREFRKPLIVMSPKSLLRHRLLKSDLQ
;
A
#
# COMPACT_ATOMS: atom_id res chain seq x y z
N VAL A 1 13.62 5.78 -15.66
CA VAL A 1 12.65 6.50 -14.78
C VAL A 1 13.35 7.15 -13.60
N LEU A 2 14.07 6.41 -12.75
CA LEU A 2 14.76 6.95 -11.57
C LEU A 2 15.65 8.17 -11.87
N ALA A 3 16.68 8.04 -12.72
CA ALA A 3 17.57 9.15 -13.05
C ALA A 3 16.85 10.27 -13.83
N ASN A 4 16.22 9.94 -14.95
CA ASN A 4 15.76 10.96 -15.91
C ASN A 4 14.41 11.60 -15.60
N VAL A 5 13.59 11.00 -14.72
CA VAL A 5 12.25 11.52 -14.37
C VAL A 5 12.19 11.90 -12.91
N CYS A 6 12.58 10.97 -12.02
CA CYS A 6 12.59 11.23 -10.59
C CYS A 6 13.81 12.04 -10.13
N GLN A 7 14.86 12.18 -10.96
CA GLN A 7 16.11 12.87 -10.65
C GLN A 7 16.90 12.22 -9.51
N LYS A 8 16.89 10.89 -9.44
CA LYS A 8 17.82 10.16 -8.56
C LYS A 8 19.25 10.49 -9.02
N PRO A 9 20.17 10.89 -8.12
CA PRO A 9 21.57 11.14 -8.48
C PRO A 9 22.15 9.95 -9.24
N MET A 10 22.73 10.19 -10.43
CA MET A 10 23.29 9.12 -11.26
C MET A 10 24.55 8.53 -10.62
N GLU A 11 25.33 9.36 -9.93
CA GLU A 11 26.48 8.96 -9.12
C GLU A 11 26.09 7.90 -8.05
N GLN A 12 24.94 8.07 -7.39
CA GLN A 12 24.40 7.08 -6.46
C GLN A 12 24.06 5.78 -7.19
N ILE A 13 23.36 5.87 -8.32
CA ILE A 13 23.01 4.68 -9.13
C ILE A 13 24.27 3.95 -9.58
N PHE A 14 25.29 4.66 -10.07
CA PHE A 14 26.54 4.02 -10.51
C PHE A 14 27.31 3.38 -9.35
N ALA A 15 27.32 3.99 -8.16
CA ALA A 15 27.89 3.39 -6.96
C ALA A 15 27.17 2.06 -6.60
N GLU A 16 25.84 2.03 -6.68
CA GLU A 16 25.04 0.80 -6.48
C GLU A 16 25.40 -0.31 -7.48
N PHE A 17 25.78 0.04 -8.71
CA PHE A 17 26.24 -0.93 -9.71
C PHE A 17 27.69 -1.37 -9.50
N GLN A 18 28.54 -0.54 -8.88
CA GLN A 18 29.94 -0.87 -8.56
C GLN A 18 30.07 -1.74 -7.31
N GLY A 19 29.05 -1.79 -6.44
CA GLY A 19 29.03 -2.66 -5.26
C GLY A 19 29.89 -2.14 -4.10
N THR A 20 29.98 -0.82 -3.93
CA THR A 20 30.90 -0.15 -2.99
C THR A 20 30.51 -0.23 -1.50
N ALA A 21 29.67 -1.17 -1.08
CA ALA A 21 29.52 -1.47 0.34
C ALA A 21 30.84 -2.08 0.84
N SER A 22 31.57 -1.35 1.69
CA SER A 22 32.84 -1.83 2.20
C SER A 22 32.60 -2.96 3.20
N PRO A 23 33.51 -3.96 3.29
CA PRO A 23 33.37 -5.06 4.25
C PRO A 23 33.32 -4.62 5.72
N GLU A 24 33.73 -3.41 6.04
CA GLU A 24 33.71 -2.85 7.40
C GLU A 24 32.32 -2.30 7.79
N ASP A 25 31.42 -2.12 6.82
CA ASP A 25 30.01 -1.74 7.03
C ASP A 25 29.09 -2.97 7.23
N ILE A 26 29.66 -4.19 7.24
CA ILE A 26 28.91 -5.46 7.29
C ILE A 26 28.31 -5.76 8.67
N ASP A 27 28.87 -5.21 9.75
CA ASP A 27 28.29 -5.35 11.10
C ASP A 27 27.04 -4.47 11.31
N ASP A 28 26.73 -3.59 10.35
CA ASP A 28 25.61 -2.66 10.40
C ASP A 28 24.78 -2.83 9.12
N PHE A 29 23.88 -3.82 9.14
CA PHE A 29 22.85 -4.22 8.15
C PHE A 29 21.97 -3.03 7.68
N SER A 30 22.57 -2.01 7.08
CA SER A 30 21.99 -0.66 6.89
C SER A 30 21.90 -0.21 5.44
N GLY A 31 22.29 -1.09 4.50
CA GLY A 31 21.84 -1.04 3.12
C GLY A 31 20.38 -1.48 2.99
N SER A 32 19.70 -1.05 1.94
CA SER A 32 18.29 -1.34 1.65
C SER A 32 18.03 -2.80 1.21
N GLY A 33 18.70 -3.80 1.81
CA GLY A 33 18.45 -5.26 1.74
C GLY A 33 18.04 -5.96 0.44
N ASP A 34 17.96 -5.25 -0.69
CA ASP A 34 17.18 -5.59 -1.88
C ASP A 34 17.88 -5.04 -3.11
N VAL A 35 17.53 -5.57 -4.27
CA VAL A 35 18.17 -5.24 -5.55
C VAL A 35 17.82 -3.82 -5.99
N LYS A 36 18.83 -3.11 -6.54
CA LYS A 36 18.79 -1.69 -6.95
C LYS A 36 17.56 -1.21 -7.72
N TYR A 37 16.92 -2.08 -8.52
CA TYR A 37 15.73 -1.74 -9.31
C TYR A 37 14.41 -1.83 -8.54
N HIS A 38 14.42 -2.24 -7.27
CA HIS A 38 13.26 -2.25 -6.37
C HIS A 38 13.15 -1.02 -5.47
N LEU A 39 14.18 -0.16 -5.46
CA LEU A 39 14.31 0.89 -4.47
C LEU A 39 13.36 2.06 -4.78
N GLY A 40 12.54 2.39 -3.78
CA GLY A 40 11.64 3.54 -3.84
C GLY A 40 12.40 4.86 -3.78
N MET A 41 11.72 5.95 -4.12
CA MET A 41 12.29 7.30 -4.12
C MET A 41 11.23 8.34 -3.77
N SER A 42 11.64 9.47 -3.21
CA SER A 42 10.80 10.64 -3.06
C SER A 42 11.57 11.89 -3.40
N HIS A 43 10.98 12.75 -4.23
CA HIS A 43 11.62 13.97 -4.69
C HIS A 43 10.59 15.02 -5.05
N THR A 44 10.89 16.26 -4.70
CA THR A 44 10.09 17.41 -5.11
C THR A 44 10.80 18.10 -6.27
N ARG A 45 10.10 18.20 -7.40
CA ARG A 45 10.61 18.82 -8.61
C ARG A 45 9.90 20.13 -8.90
N THR A 46 10.66 21.18 -9.16
CA THR A 46 10.13 22.44 -9.70
C THR A 46 9.92 22.30 -11.21
N MET A 47 8.68 22.50 -11.65
CA MET A 47 8.30 22.49 -13.05
C MET A 47 8.67 23.82 -13.72
N PRO A 48 8.79 23.89 -15.06
CA PRO A 48 9.10 25.14 -15.77
C PRO A 48 8.13 26.29 -15.48
N CYS A 49 6.89 25.98 -15.07
CA CYS A 49 5.89 26.97 -14.65
C CYS A 49 6.06 27.46 -13.20
N GLY A 50 7.14 27.09 -12.50
CA GLY A 50 7.42 27.44 -11.11
C GLY A 50 6.66 26.62 -10.06
N LYS A 51 5.71 25.77 -10.48
CA LYS A 51 4.98 24.89 -9.56
C LYS A 51 5.84 23.71 -9.14
N GLU A 52 5.73 23.31 -7.89
CA GLU A 52 6.37 22.11 -7.38
C GLU A 52 5.45 20.90 -7.55
N VAL A 53 6.05 19.78 -7.96
CA VAL A 53 5.40 18.47 -8.04
C VAL A 53 6.20 17.49 -7.22
N HIS A 54 5.54 16.87 -6.25
CA HIS A 54 6.14 15.84 -5.44
C HIS A 54 5.94 14.46 -6.08
N ILE A 55 7.04 13.79 -6.40
CA ILE A 55 7.06 12.46 -7.01
C ILE A 55 7.45 11.45 -5.93
N SER A 56 6.61 10.44 -5.72
CA SER A 56 6.90 9.32 -4.82
C SER A 56 6.82 8.01 -5.59
N LEU A 57 7.94 7.31 -5.71
CA LEU A 57 8.03 5.97 -6.24
C LEU A 57 8.03 4.98 -5.08
N VAL A 58 7.07 4.06 -5.08
CA VAL A 58 6.93 3.03 -4.05
C VAL A 58 7.92 1.90 -4.36
N ALA A 59 8.60 1.41 -3.32
CA ALA A 59 9.45 0.23 -3.45
C ALA A 59 8.61 -1.02 -3.72
N ASN A 60 9.14 -1.97 -4.48
CA ASN A 60 8.38 -3.15 -4.90
C ASN A 60 9.23 -4.41 -4.94
N PRO A 61 8.69 -5.59 -4.65
CA PRO A 61 9.38 -6.85 -4.88
C PRO A 61 9.37 -7.21 -6.37
N SER A 62 10.06 -8.29 -6.73
CA SER A 62 10.02 -8.85 -8.09
C SER A 62 8.68 -9.49 -8.47
N HIS A 63 7.76 -9.64 -7.51
CA HIS A 63 6.42 -10.17 -7.76
C HIS A 63 5.63 -9.10 -8.51
N LEU A 64 5.63 -9.21 -9.85
CA LEU A 64 5.09 -8.20 -10.74
C LEU A 64 3.64 -7.87 -10.38
N GLU A 65 3.27 -6.60 -10.57
CA GLU A 65 1.93 -6.06 -10.30
C GLU A 65 1.50 -6.01 -8.82
N ALA A 66 2.21 -6.69 -7.91
CA ALA A 66 1.89 -6.70 -6.48
C ALA A 66 1.93 -5.28 -5.85
N VAL A 67 2.75 -4.37 -6.40
CA VAL A 67 2.83 -2.98 -5.91
C VAL A 67 1.63 -2.10 -6.32
N ASN A 68 0.86 -2.50 -7.34
CA ASN A 68 -0.25 -1.70 -7.87
C ASN A 68 -1.25 -1.25 -6.80
N PRO A 69 -1.81 -2.14 -5.97
CA PRO A 69 -2.74 -1.72 -4.92
C PRO A 69 -2.06 -0.87 -3.84
N VAL A 70 -0.76 -1.09 -3.56
CA VAL A 70 0.01 -0.29 -2.59
C VAL A 70 0.12 1.17 -3.05
N VAL A 71 0.39 1.42 -4.33
CA VAL A 71 0.41 2.79 -4.89
C VAL A 71 -0.97 3.44 -4.83
N ALA A 72 -2.03 2.70 -5.16
CA ALA A 72 -3.40 3.21 -5.10
C ALA A 72 -3.79 3.58 -3.66
N GLY A 73 -3.49 2.71 -2.69
CA GLY A 73 -3.73 2.93 -1.27
C GLY A 73 -2.97 4.11 -0.70
N LYS A 74 -1.67 4.22 -1.01
CA LYS A 74 -0.84 5.36 -0.60
C LYS A 74 -1.37 6.68 -1.17
N THR A 75 -1.78 6.66 -2.44
CA THR A 75 -2.38 7.84 -3.07
C THR A 75 -3.70 8.24 -2.40
N ARG A 76 -4.56 7.26 -2.07
CA ARG A 76 -5.80 7.51 -1.35
C ARG A 76 -5.56 8.14 0.02
N ALA A 77 -4.59 7.61 0.77
CA ALA A 77 -4.21 8.18 2.06
C ALA A 77 -3.72 9.63 1.92
N LYS A 78 -2.89 9.90 0.90
CA LYS A 78 -2.42 11.25 0.62
C LYS A 78 -3.57 12.20 0.29
N GLN A 79 -4.54 11.77 -0.50
CA GLN A 79 -5.75 12.56 -0.78
C GLN A 79 -6.54 12.85 0.50
N HIS A 80 -6.66 11.88 1.39
CA HIS A 80 -7.31 12.06 2.69
C HIS A 80 -6.58 13.11 3.55
N TYR A 81 -5.28 12.94 3.80
CA TYR A 81 -4.52 13.83 4.69
C TYR A 81 -4.28 15.22 4.11
N THR A 82 -4.39 15.39 2.78
CA THR A 82 -4.29 16.71 2.13
C THR A 82 -5.64 17.38 1.86
N GLY A 83 -6.75 16.73 2.23
CA GLY A 83 -8.10 17.24 1.98
C GLY A 83 -8.47 17.30 0.48
N ASP A 84 -7.85 16.49 -0.36
CA ASP A 84 -8.10 16.44 -1.81
C ASP A 84 -9.35 15.59 -2.14
N THR A 85 -10.51 16.08 -1.71
CA THR A 85 -11.82 15.41 -1.93
C THR A 85 -12.17 15.30 -3.41
N GLU A 86 -11.74 16.29 -4.21
CA GLU A 86 -11.90 16.34 -5.67
C GLU A 86 -10.88 15.47 -6.43
N ARG A 87 -9.90 14.89 -5.70
CA ARG A 87 -8.90 13.96 -6.24
C ARG A 87 -8.15 14.56 -7.44
N SER A 88 -7.82 15.83 -7.31
CA SER A 88 -7.28 16.69 -8.38
C SER A 88 -5.83 17.09 -8.16
N ARG A 89 -5.29 16.85 -6.95
CA ARG A 89 -3.95 17.25 -6.53
C ARG A 89 -2.98 16.08 -6.40
N SER A 90 -3.50 14.89 -6.07
CA SER A 90 -2.72 13.65 -6.02
C SER A 90 -3.31 12.60 -6.97
N MET A 91 -2.45 11.93 -7.74
CA MET A 91 -2.85 10.88 -8.68
C MET A 91 -1.86 9.73 -8.72
N PRO A 92 -2.33 8.48 -8.90
CA PRO A 92 -1.46 7.34 -9.11
C PRO A 92 -1.10 7.20 -10.61
N ILE A 93 0.14 6.79 -10.86
CA ILE A 93 0.60 6.30 -12.17
C ILE A 93 1.14 4.90 -11.93
N LEU A 94 0.68 3.93 -12.73
CA LEU A 94 1.15 2.55 -12.70
C LEU A 94 1.83 2.21 -14.02
N ILE A 95 2.97 1.54 -13.95
CA ILE A 95 3.75 1.12 -15.11
C ILE A 95 3.82 -0.39 -15.12
N HIS A 96 3.46 -0.99 -16.25
CA HIS A 96 3.26 -2.43 -16.37
C HIS A 96 4.09 -3.01 -17.52
N GLY A 97 4.43 -4.29 -17.44
CA GLY A 97 4.84 -5.08 -18.60
C GLY A 97 3.62 -5.74 -19.24
N ASP A 98 3.61 -5.94 -20.57
CA ASP A 98 2.44 -6.50 -21.27
C ASP A 98 2.01 -7.87 -20.74
N ALA A 99 2.96 -8.79 -20.54
CA ALA A 99 2.64 -10.13 -20.04
C ALA A 99 2.11 -10.13 -18.61
N ALA A 100 2.67 -9.28 -17.75
CA ALA A 100 2.27 -9.18 -16.34
C ALA A 100 0.90 -8.49 -16.19
N PHE A 101 0.64 -7.43 -16.96
CA PHE A 101 -0.63 -6.72 -16.96
C PHE A 101 -1.81 -7.63 -17.31
N SER A 102 -1.64 -8.52 -18.29
CA SER A 102 -2.69 -9.47 -18.68
C SER A 102 -2.71 -10.77 -17.86
N GLY A 103 -1.63 -11.10 -17.15
CA GLY A 103 -1.43 -12.41 -16.52
C GLY A 103 -1.65 -12.42 -15.00
N GLN A 104 -1.43 -11.30 -14.31
CA GLN A 104 -1.52 -11.25 -12.84
C GLN A 104 -2.92 -10.82 -12.38
N GLY A 105 -3.60 -11.67 -11.60
CA GLY A 105 -4.96 -11.42 -11.10
C GLY A 105 -5.09 -10.14 -10.26
N VAL A 106 -4.02 -9.75 -9.55
CA VAL A 106 -4.00 -8.51 -8.75
C VAL A 106 -4.20 -7.24 -9.58
N VAL A 107 -3.91 -7.28 -10.89
CA VAL A 107 -4.22 -6.17 -11.81
C VAL A 107 -5.73 -5.97 -11.89
N PHE A 108 -6.48 -7.04 -12.13
CA PHE A 108 -7.95 -7.02 -12.16
C PHE A 108 -8.52 -6.57 -10.81
N GLU A 109 -8.00 -7.11 -9.71
CA GLU A 109 -8.43 -6.69 -8.37
C GLU A 109 -8.20 -5.20 -8.13
N THR A 110 -7.05 -4.67 -8.53
CA THR A 110 -6.70 -3.25 -8.30
C THR A 110 -7.55 -2.31 -9.15
N ILE A 111 -7.71 -2.57 -10.45
CA ILE A 111 -8.56 -1.72 -11.30
C ILE A 111 -10.03 -1.80 -10.87
N GLY A 112 -10.46 -2.92 -10.30
CA GLY A 112 -11.79 -3.09 -9.72
C GLY A 112 -12.08 -2.16 -8.54
N LEU A 113 -11.04 -1.67 -7.86
CA LEU A 113 -11.18 -0.70 -6.76
C LEU A 113 -11.39 0.75 -7.26
N SER A 114 -11.12 1.03 -8.53
CA SER A 114 -10.98 2.39 -9.09
C SER A 114 -12.21 3.29 -8.90
N ASP A 115 -13.41 2.73 -8.83
CA ASP A 115 -14.68 3.47 -8.67
C ASP A 115 -15.42 3.18 -7.36
N LEU A 116 -14.84 2.35 -6.48
CA LEU A 116 -15.44 2.08 -5.18
C LEU A 116 -15.21 3.29 -4.26
N TYR A 117 -16.29 3.84 -3.68
CA TYR A 117 -16.27 5.14 -2.96
C TYR A 117 -15.11 5.31 -1.96
N ASN A 118 -14.81 4.28 -1.17
CA ASN A 118 -13.78 4.31 -0.14
C ASN A 118 -12.36 4.01 -0.65
N TYR A 119 -12.21 3.53 -1.89
CA TYR A 119 -10.95 3.13 -2.50
C TYR A 119 -10.53 4.02 -3.67
N THR A 120 -11.49 4.64 -4.36
CA THR A 120 -11.24 5.45 -5.56
C THR A 120 -10.26 6.59 -5.30
N THR A 121 -9.27 6.67 -6.19
CA THR A 121 -8.25 7.73 -6.27
C THR A 121 -8.58 8.75 -7.36
N GLY A 122 -9.78 8.69 -7.96
CA GLY A 122 -10.20 9.61 -9.03
C GLY A 122 -9.50 9.31 -10.35
N GLY A 123 -9.29 8.02 -10.64
CA GLY A 123 -8.65 7.54 -11.85
C GLY A 123 -7.13 7.38 -11.73
N THR A 124 -6.64 6.27 -12.26
CA THR A 124 -5.23 5.89 -12.39
C THR A 124 -4.80 5.98 -13.85
N ILE A 125 -3.59 6.51 -14.10
CA ILE A 125 -2.98 6.44 -15.43
C ILE A 125 -2.12 5.17 -15.49
N HIS A 126 -2.49 4.25 -16.36
CA HIS A 126 -1.76 3.00 -16.61
C HIS A 126 -0.91 3.14 -17.87
N LEU A 127 0.39 2.92 -17.73
CA LEU A 127 1.32 2.86 -18.85
C LEU A 127 1.77 1.41 -19.04
N VAL A 128 1.38 0.76 -20.13
CA VAL A 128 1.84 -0.59 -20.45
C VAL A 128 3.00 -0.50 -21.42
N ILE A 129 4.17 -0.94 -20.97
CA ILE A 129 5.38 -1.06 -21.80
C ILE A 129 5.29 -2.38 -22.55
N ASN A 130 4.57 -2.35 -23.68
CA ASN A 130 4.28 -3.52 -24.47
C ASN A 130 5.43 -3.80 -25.45
N ASN A 131 6.46 -4.43 -24.93
CA ASN A 131 7.62 -4.87 -25.71
C ASN A 131 7.35 -6.18 -26.48
N GLN A 132 6.12 -6.70 -26.38
CA GLN A 132 5.59 -7.86 -27.07
C GLN A 132 6.26 -9.19 -26.66
N ILE A 133 6.84 -9.27 -25.45
CA ILE A 133 7.48 -10.49 -24.96
C ILE A 133 7.62 -10.54 -23.43
N GLY A 134 7.07 -11.59 -22.81
CA GLY A 134 7.23 -11.87 -21.38
C GLY A 134 8.32 -12.92 -21.15
N PHE A 135 9.51 -12.50 -20.70
CA PHE A 135 10.70 -13.38 -20.65
C PHE A 135 11.01 -13.98 -22.04
N THR A 136 10.60 -15.22 -22.29
CA THR A 136 10.70 -15.96 -23.57
C THR A 136 9.31 -16.32 -24.14
N THR A 137 8.22 -15.81 -23.57
CA THR A 137 6.85 -16.14 -23.97
C THR A 137 6.32 -15.08 -24.92
N ASP A 138 5.85 -15.51 -26.10
CA ASP A 138 5.27 -14.62 -27.09
C ASP A 138 3.81 -14.24 -26.76
N PRO A 139 3.29 -13.12 -27.31
CA PRO A 139 1.96 -12.60 -26.99
C PRO A 139 0.80 -13.59 -27.18
N ARG A 140 0.92 -14.51 -28.15
CA ARG A 140 -0.13 -15.52 -28.42
C ARG A 140 -0.19 -16.59 -27.34
N SER A 141 0.88 -16.74 -26.57
CA SER A 141 1.02 -17.71 -25.49
C SER A 141 0.84 -17.08 -24.10
N SER A 142 0.84 -15.74 -23.99
CA SER A 142 0.74 -15.04 -22.70
C SER A 142 -0.67 -14.59 -22.32
N ARG A 143 -1.64 -14.62 -23.25
CA ARG A 143 -3.01 -14.13 -23.02
C ARG A 143 -4.02 -14.72 -24.00
N SER A 144 -5.30 -14.62 -23.67
CA SER A 144 -6.42 -15.15 -24.46
C SER A 144 -7.19 -14.09 -25.26
N SER A 145 -6.66 -12.87 -25.36
CA SER A 145 -7.28 -11.76 -26.09
C SER A 145 -6.25 -11.00 -26.94
N PRO A 146 -6.68 -10.23 -27.96
CA PRO A 146 -5.74 -9.55 -28.87
C PRO A 146 -4.77 -8.60 -28.16
N TYR A 147 -5.26 -7.82 -27.20
CA TYR A 147 -4.46 -6.79 -26.52
C TYR A 147 -4.16 -7.18 -25.07
N CYS A 148 -2.93 -6.93 -24.61
CA CYS A 148 -2.59 -7.10 -23.20
C CYS A 148 -3.43 -6.21 -22.28
N THR A 149 -3.98 -5.13 -22.82
CA THR A 149 -4.81 -4.15 -22.09
C THR A 149 -6.28 -4.51 -21.97
N ASP A 150 -6.73 -5.65 -22.52
CA ASP A 150 -8.14 -6.02 -22.51
C ASP A 150 -8.70 -6.25 -21.09
N VAL A 151 -7.85 -6.51 -20.09
CA VAL A 151 -8.25 -6.57 -18.67
C VAL A 151 -8.92 -5.27 -18.21
N ALA A 152 -8.51 -4.11 -18.74
CA ALA A 152 -9.06 -2.81 -18.39
C ALA A 152 -10.50 -2.58 -18.90
N LYS A 153 -10.96 -3.42 -19.85
CA LYS A 153 -12.36 -3.39 -20.32
C LYS A 153 -13.34 -3.78 -19.22
N ALA A 154 -12.90 -4.50 -18.19
CA ALA A 154 -13.73 -4.85 -17.03
C ALA A 154 -14.34 -3.63 -16.33
N ILE A 155 -13.66 -2.48 -16.39
CA ILE A 155 -14.11 -1.20 -15.81
C ILE A 155 -14.45 -0.15 -16.88
N GLN A 156 -14.53 -0.56 -18.15
CA GLN A 156 -14.79 0.32 -19.29
C GLN A 156 -13.79 1.50 -19.39
N ALA A 157 -12.54 1.32 -18.95
CA ALA A 157 -11.51 2.34 -19.11
C ALA A 157 -11.17 2.52 -20.60
N PRO A 158 -10.96 3.76 -21.08
CA PRO A 158 -10.42 3.97 -22.42
C PRO A 158 -9.00 3.42 -22.51
N ILE A 159 -8.69 2.88 -23.69
CA ILE A 159 -7.40 2.30 -24.02
C ILE A 159 -6.87 3.00 -25.27
N PHE A 160 -5.71 3.62 -25.16
CA PHE A 160 -5.01 4.23 -26.28
C PHE A 160 -3.81 3.37 -26.66
N HIS A 161 -3.81 2.82 -27.87
CA HIS A 161 -2.66 2.11 -28.42
C HIS A 161 -1.82 3.09 -29.24
N VAL A 162 -0.52 3.14 -28.96
CA VAL A 162 0.40 4.07 -29.62
C VAL A 162 1.71 3.37 -29.98
N ASN A 163 2.22 3.67 -31.17
CA ASN A 163 3.51 3.16 -31.62
C ASN A 163 4.64 3.85 -30.87
N GLY A 164 5.46 3.09 -30.14
CA GLY A 164 6.59 3.61 -29.37
C GLY A 164 7.69 4.24 -30.20
N ASP A 165 7.75 3.98 -31.51
CA ASP A 165 8.68 4.65 -32.43
C ASP A 165 8.23 6.05 -32.87
N ASP A 166 6.96 6.43 -32.61
CA ASP A 166 6.42 7.77 -32.86
C ASP A 166 6.37 8.57 -31.56
N VAL A 167 7.48 9.25 -31.26
CA VAL A 167 7.68 10.00 -30.00
C VAL A 167 6.62 11.08 -29.80
N GLU A 168 6.23 11.80 -30.86
CA GLU A 168 5.23 12.86 -30.79
C GLU A 168 3.83 12.29 -30.50
N ALA A 169 3.47 11.17 -31.14
CA ALA A 169 2.21 10.48 -30.85
C ALA A 169 2.15 9.95 -29.41
N VAL A 170 3.26 9.40 -28.88
CA VAL A 170 3.34 8.96 -27.48
C VAL A 170 3.09 10.14 -26.54
N VAL A 171 3.77 11.28 -26.76
CA VAL A 171 3.57 12.49 -25.94
C VAL A 171 2.13 12.98 -26.03
N ARG A 172 1.54 13.04 -27.23
CA ARG A 172 0.15 13.44 -27.44
C ARG A 172 -0.83 12.52 -26.72
N THR A 173 -0.60 11.21 -26.77
CA THR A 173 -1.46 10.21 -26.13
C THR A 173 -1.38 10.30 -24.61
N CYS A 174 -0.18 10.47 -24.05
CA CYS A 174 0.00 10.68 -22.60
C CYS A 174 -0.65 11.99 -22.11
N ARG A 175 -0.60 13.06 -22.91
CA ARG A 175 -1.35 14.31 -22.60
C ARG A 175 -2.85 14.07 -22.59
N LEU A 176 -3.39 13.40 -23.61
CA LEU A 176 -4.81 13.04 -23.67
C LEU A 176 -5.23 12.17 -22.47
N ALA A 177 -4.40 11.20 -22.07
CA ALA A 177 -4.66 10.37 -20.89
C ALA A 177 -4.69 11.21 -19.60
N ALA A 178 -3.76 12.15 -19.42
CA ALA A 178 -3.76 13.06 -18.28
C ALA A 178 -5.01 13.96 -18.25
N GLU A 179 -5.40 14.51 -19.40
CA GLU A 179 -6.62 15.31 -19.56
C GLU A 179 -7.89 14.50 -19.29
N TRP A 180 -7.97 13.26 -19.81
CA TRP A 180 -9.06 12.33 -19.54
C TRP A 180 -9.20 12.07 -18.05
N ARG A 181 -8.11 11.65 -17.39
CA ARG A 181 -8.12 11.35 -15.95
C ARG A 181 -8.53 12.59 -15.15
N GLN A 182 -8.01 13.77 -15.51
CA GLN A 182 -8.36 15.01 -14.82
C GLN A 182 -9.82 15.40 -14.98
N THR A 183 -10.40 15.20 -16.17
CA THR A 183 -11.77 15.58 -16.52
C THR A 183 -12.79 14.60 -15.97
N PHE A 184 -12.59 13.30 -16.19
CA PHE A 184 -13.57 12.26 -15.91
C PHE A 184 -13.35 11.53 -14.58
N LYS A 185 -12.16 11.69 -13.96
CA LYS A 185 -11.79 11.00 -12.71
C LYS A 185 -11.90 9.49 -12.80
N ARG A 186 -11.50 8.94 -13.95
CA ARG A 186 -11.53 7.51 -14.28
C ARG A 186 -10.17 7.03 -14.74
N ASP A 187 -9.93 5.73 -14.58
CA ASP A 187 -8.73 5.08 -15.07
C ASP A 187 -8.62 5.23 -16.59
N VAL A 188 -7.39 5.24 -17.09
CA VAL A 188 -7.05 5.29 -18.52
C VAL A 188 -5.79 4.49 -18.78
N VAL A 189 -5.77 3.74 -19.87
CA VAL A 189 -4.64 2.90 -20.24
C VAL A 189 -3.98 3.42 -21.51
N VAL A 190 -2.66 3.54 -21.48
CA VAL A 190 -1.82 3.81 -22.65
C VAL A 190 -0.97 2.57 -22.92
N ASP A 191 -1.26 1.89 -24.01
CA ASP A 191 -0.49 0.76 -24.54
C ASP A 191 0.60 1.29 -25.48
N ILE A 192 1.83 1.34 -24.98
CA ILE A 192 3.00 1.78 -25.75
C ILE A 192 3.62 0.56 -26.39
N VAL A 193 3.28 0.32 -27.66
CA VAL A 193 3.77 -0.82 -28.44
C VAL A 193 5.20 -0.56 -28.87
N CYS A 194 6.14 -1.29 -28.29
CA CYS A 194 7.58 -1.14 -28.50
C CYS A 194 8.26 -2.50 -28.69
N TYR A 195 9.57 -2.56 -28.45
CA TYR A 195 10.36 -3.80 -28.53
C TYR A 195 11.45 -3.82 -27.45
N ARG A 196 11.89 -5.02 -27.06
CA ARG A 196 13.02 -5.21 -26.14
C ARG A 196 14.30 -5.43 -26.94
N LYS A 197 15.23 -4.48 -26.87
CA LYS A 197 16.47 -4.51 -27.67
C LYS A 197 17.37 -5.71 -27.38
N HIS A 198 17.46 -6.10 -26.11
CA HIS A 198 18.29 -7.21 -25.61
C HIS A 198 17.40 -8.38 -25.12
N GLY A 199 18.00 -9.42 -24.55
CA GLY A 199 17.29 -10.50 -23.84
C GLY A 199 16.46 -10.01 -22.66
N HIS A 200 15.89 -10.92 -21.85
CA HIS A 200 15.09 -10.49 -20.68
C HIS A 200 15.93 -9.68 -19.68
N ASN A 201 17.20 -10.07 -19.56
CA ASN A 201 18.28 -9.26 -19.03
C ASN A 201 19.36 -9.13 -20.12
N GLU A 202 20.37 -8.30 -19.88
CA GLU A 202 21.39 -7.95 -20.89
C GLU A 202 22.34 -9.10 -21.25
N ILE A 203 22.40 -10.16 -20.43
CA ILE A 203 23.26 -11.33 -20.63
C ILE A 203 22.51 -12.54 -21.22
N ASP A 204 21.19 -12.47 -21.29
CA ASP A 204 20.32 -13.53 -21.80
C ASP A 204 20.29 -13.53 -23.34
N GLU A 205 20.27 -14.71 -23.96
CA GLU A 205 20.29 -14.89 -25.41
C GLU A 205 18.87 -15.18 -25.95
N PRO A 206 18.16 -14.18 -26.47
CA PRO A 206 16.76 -14.33 -26.85
C PRO A 206 16.56 -15.08 -28.17
N MET A 207 17.59 -15.23 -29.01
CA MET A 207 17.44 -15.95 -30.27
C MET A 207 17.17 -17.45 -30.08
N PHE A 208 17.42 -18.00 -28.89
CA PHE A 208 17.09 -19.40 -28.58
C PHE A 208 15.59 -19.69 -28.66
N THR A 209 14.74 -18.68 -28.43
CA THR A 209 13.28 -18.85 -28.37
C THR A 209 12.53 -17.89 -29.30
N GLN A 210 13.07 -16.71 -29.59
CA GLN A 210 12.46 -15.70 -30.49
C GLN A 210 13.34 -15.29 -31.68
N PRO A 211 13.83 -16.23 -32.51
CA PRO A 211 14.77 -15.91 -33.59
C PRO A 211 14.19 -14.95 -34.64
N GLN A 212 12.91 -15.10 -35.01
CA GLN A 212 12.27 -14.22 -36.01
C GLN A 212 12.13 -12.77 -35.51
N MET A 213 11.65 -12.59 -34.28
CA MET A 213 11.50 -11.28 -33.64
C MET A 213 12.85 -10.58 -33.54
N TYR A 214 13.87 -11.27 -33.03
CA TYR A 214 15.19 -10.68 -32.85
C TYR A 214 15.96 -10.49 -34.16
N THR A 215 15.67 -11.25 -35.21
CA THR A 215 16.15 -10.94 -36.58
C THR A 215 15.57 -9.62 -37.08
N ALA A 216 14.30 -9.32 -36.79
CA ALA A 216 13.68 -8.04 -37.12
C ALA A 216 14.24 -6.89 -36.26
N ILE A 217 14.36 -7.09 -34.94
CA ILE A 217 14.91 -6.09 -34.01
C ILE A 217 16.35 -5.73 -34.37
N LYS A 218 17.20 -6.69 -34.77
CA LYS A 218 18.57 -6.42 -35.22
C LYS A 218 18.63 -5.49 -36.45
N ARG A 219 17.60 -5.47 -37.28
CA ARG A 219 17.48 -4.58 -38.46
C ARG A 219 16.80 -3.25 -38.13
N GLN A 220 16.20 -3.12 -36.94
CA GLN A 220 15.43 -1.95 -36.56
C GLN A 220 16.35 -0.77 -36.26
N VAL A 221 16.05 0.38 -36.87
CA VAL A 221 16.72 1.64 -36.53
C VAL A 221 16.26 2.07 -35.12
N PRO A 222 17.16 2.37 -34.18
CA PRO A 222 16.78 2.81 -32.85
C PRO A 222 15.85 4.04 -32.88
N THR A 223 14.84 4.06 -32.01
CA THR A 223 13.83 5.13 -31.93
C THR A 223 14.44 6.53 -31.89
N PHE A 224 15.50 6.74 -31.10
CA PHE A 224 16.15 8.05 -31.00
C PHE A 224 16.76 8.51 -32.34
N LYS A 225 17.29 7.58 -33.15
CA LYS A 225 17.83 7.90 -34.48
C LYS A 225 16.71 8.23 -35.48
N LYS A 226 15.58 7.53 -35.40
CA LYS A 226 14.40 7.83 -36.22
C LYS A 226 13.90 9.24 -35.95
N TYR A 227 13.74 9.58 -34.68
CA TYR A 227 13.26 10.91 -34.30
C TYR A 227 14.27 12.02 -34.60
N ALA A 228 15.57 11.77 -34.39
CA ALA A 228 16.63 12.69 -34.80
C ALA A 228 16.60 12.96 -36.32
N GLN A 229 16.45 11.91 -37.15
CA GLN A 229 16.31 12.06 -38.60
C GLN A 229 15.05 12.85 -38.98
N GLN A 230 13.92 12.59 -38.33
CA GLN A 230 12.70 13.37 -38.53
C GLN A 230 12.93 14.87 -38.27
N LEU A 231 13.59 15.23 -37.16
CA LEU A 231 13.89 16.62 -36.82
C LEU A 231 14.89 17.27 -37.80
N LEU A 232 15.85 16.50 -38.33
CA LEU A 232 16.76 16.95 -39.39
C LEU A 232 16.00 17.25 -40.68
N ASP A 233 15.15 16.32 -41.13
CA ASP A 233 14.37 16.44 -42.36
C ASP A 233 13.39 17.63 -42.28
N GLN A 234 12.81 17.85 -41.10
CA GLN A 234 11.96 19.00 -40.79
C GLN A 234 12.74 20.31 -40.57
N LYS A 235 14.08 20.25 -40.56
CA LYS A 235 14.99 21.39 -40.31
C LYS A 235 14.74 22.08 -38.96
N VAL A 236 14.27 21.33 -37.97
CA VAL A 236 14.10 21.81 -36.58
C VAL A 236 15.45 21.81 -35.87
N LEU A 237 16.29 20.81 -36.15
CA LEU A 237 17.67 20.68 -35.66
C LEU A 237 18.62 20.47 -36.84
N SER A 238 19.87 20.88 -36.69
CA SER A 238 20.97 20.54 -37.57
C SER A 238 21.70 19.28 -37.09
N GLN A 239 22.57 18.72 -37.94
CA GLN A 239 23.42 17.58 -37.54
C GLN A 239 24.35 17.97 -36.38
N GLN A 240 24.84 19.22 -36.38
CA GLN A 240 25.69 19.74 -35.31
C GLN A 240 24.96 19.77 -33.97
N ASP A 241 23.67 20.13 -33.96
CA ASP A 241 22.85 20.15 -32.73
C ASP A 241 22.68 18.73 -32.16
N ILE A 242 22.45 17.74 -33.02
CA ILE A 242 22.28 16.33 -32.60
C ILE A 242 23.58 15.75 -32.06
N ASP A 243 24.70 16.05 -32.71
CA ASP A 243 26.02 15.61 -32.27
C ASP A 243 26.40 16.26 -30.94
N ALA A 244 26.09 17.55 -30.77
CA ALA A 244 26.30 18.28 -29.52
C ALA A 244 25.50 17.68 -28.36
N VAL A 245 24.19 17.46 -28.53
CA VAL A 245 23.35 16.84 -27.49
C VAL A 245 23.86 15.44 -27.13
N SER A 246 24.29 14.66 -28.12
CA SER A 246 24.84 13.32 -27.87
C SER A 246 26.15 13.39 -27.08
N ALA A 247 27.03 14.32 -27.42
CA ALA A 247 28.29 14.54 -26.70
C ALA A 247 28.05 15.01 -25.26
N ASP A 248 27.09 15.91 -25.05
CA ASP A 248 26.71 16.42 -23.73
C ASP A 248 26.21 15.30 -22.81
N VAL A 249 25.30 14.45 -23.30
CA VAL A 249 24.77 13.32 -22.53
C VAL A 249 25.88 12.33 -22.16
N ILE A 250 26.79 12.00 -23.08
CA ILE A 250 27.90 11.09 -22.79
C ILE A 250 28.89 11.71 -21.80
N SER A 251 29.19 13.00 -21.95
CA SER A 251 30.05 13.75 -21.04
C SER A 251 29.47 13.79 -19.62
N GLU A 252 28.16 14.05 -19.50
CA GLU A 252 27.47 14.04 -18.21
C GLU A 252 27.51 12.64 -17.57
N LEU A 253 27.19 11.58 -18.32
CA LEU A 253 27.25 10.21 -17.82
C LEU A 253 28.66 9.84 -17.34
N GLN A 254 29.70 10.23 -18.09
CA GLN A 254 31.10 10.00 -17.71
C GLN A 254 31.47 10.75 -16.42
N ALA A 255 31.13 12.04 -16.33
CA ALA A 255 31.39 12.83 -15.13
C ALA A 255 30.69 12.26 -13.89
N LYS A 256 29.44 11.80 -14.04
CA LYS A 256 28.68 11.14 -12.96
C LYS A 256 29.26 9.78 -12.57
N LEU A 257 29.79 9.03 -13.53
CA LEU A 257 30.47 7.75 -13.28
C LEU A 257 31.81 7.95 -12.54
N ASP A 258 32.55 9.01 -12.87
CA ASP A 258 33.78 9.32 -12.16
C ASP A 258 33.48 9.79 -10.72
N ALA A 259 32.46 10.62 -10.54
CA ALA A 259 31.98 11.05 -9.23
C ALA A 259 31.42 9.91 -8.37
N SER A 260 30.92 8.82 -8.97
CA SER A 260 30.36 7.69 -8.20
C SER A 260 31.40 6.96 -7.36
N ARG A 261 32.68 7.04 -7.73
CA ARG A 261 33.78 6.35 -7.05
C ARG A 261 34.00 6.87 -5.62
N ASP A 262 33.71 8.14 -5.42
CA ASP A 262 33.83 8.83 -4.12
C ASP A 262 32.46 9.05 -3.45
N TYR A 263 31.37 8.55 -4.05
CA TYR A 263 30.02 8.73 -3.52
C TYR A 263 29.83 7.87 -2.26
N LYS A 264 29.48 8.52 -1.14
CA LYS A 264 29.13 7.86 0.11
C LYS A 264 27.61 7.78 0.23
N MET A 265 27.10 6.58 0.42
CA MET A 265 25.68 6.34 0.57
C MET A 265 25.23 6.69 1.98
N GLU A 266 24.14 7.44 2.11
CA GLU A 266 23.53 7.75 3.41
C GLU A 266 22.25 6.94 3.61
N ARG A 267 21.92 6.57 4.86
CA ARG A 267 20.65 5.83 5.17
C ARG A 267 19.39 6.59 4.69
N GLY A 268 19.46 7.92 4.64
CA GLY A 268 18.37 8.77 4.15
C GLY A 268 18.10 8.64 2.66
N ASP A 269 19.07 8.19 1.87
CA ASP A 269 18.97 8.06 0.40
C ASP A 269 17.90 7.05 -0.04
N TRP A 270 17.46 6.18 0.88
CA TRP A 270 16.49 5.11 0.65
C TRP A 270 15.08 5.44 1.15
N LEU A 271 14.92 6.51 1.92
CA LEU A 271 13.67 6.88 2.59
C LEU A 271 12.82 7.84 1.75
N ALA A 272 11.93 7.28 0.94
CA ALA A 272 10.86 7.98 0.21
C ALA A 272 9.80 8.71 1.10
N SER A 273 9.89 8.62 2.43
CA SER A 273 8.99 9.27 3.39
C SER A 273 9.70 9.25 4.73
N ASN A 274 10.13 10.42 5.20
CA ASN A 274 10.71 10.54 6.53
C ASN A 274 9.58 10.95 7.48
N TRP A 275 9.01 9.97 8.19
CA TRP A 275 8.02 10.23 9.23
C TRP A 275 8.69 10.98 10.38
N LYS A 276 8.45 12.29 10.45
CA LYS A 276 8.98 13.13 11.52
C LYS A 276 8.46 12.63 12.87
N GLY A 277 9.37 12.47 13.83
CA GLY A 277 9.05 12.09 15.21
C GLY A 277 8.94 10.59 15.47
N MET A 278 9.16 9.73 14.48
CA MET A 278 9.28 8.28 14.70
C MET A 278 10.73 7.90 14.97
N LEU A 279 10.94 7.01 15.94
CA LEU A 279 12.26 6.53 16.33
C LEU A 279 12.78 5.46 15.36
N PRO A 280 14.06 5.54 14.97
CA PRO A 280 14.73 4.46 14.24
C PRO A 280 15.01 3.26 15.15
N MET A 281 15.32 2.10 14.56
CA MET A 281 15.54 0.83 15.28
C MET A 281 16.69 0.88 16.29
N ASN A 282 17.70 1.74 16.07
CA ASN A 282 18.87 1.86 16.94
C ASN A 282 18.63 2.76 18.18
N VAL A 283 17.46 3.38 18.30
CA VAL A 283 17.06 4.19 19.46
C VAL A 283 15.95 3.48 20.20
N GLU A 284 16.18 3.09 21.44
CA GLU A 284 15.19 2.40 22.27
C GLU A 284 13.99 3.32 22.57
N ALA A 285 12.79 2.84 22.26
CA ALA A 285 11.55 3.57 22.54
C ALA A 285 11.12 3.45 24.01
N ALA A 286 10.38 4.46 24.51
CA ALA A 286 9.85 4.45 25.86
C ALA A 286 8.52 3.66 25.98
N ASP A 287 8.23 3.10 27.15
CA ASP A 287 6.90 2.51 27.44
C ASP A 287 5.94 3.60 27.89
N LEU A 288 5.19 4.13 26.92
CA LEU A 288 4.25 5.22 27.12
C LEU A 288 2.91 4.78 27.74
N GLY A 289 2.71 3.47 27.94
CA GLY A 289 1.42 2.93 28.38
C GLY A 289 0.32 3.10 27.32
N THR A 290 -0.83 2.47 27.54
CA THR A 290 -1.98 2.55 26.62
C THR A 290 -3.30 2.83 27.33
N GLY A 291 -3.25 3.10 28.63
CA GLY A 291 -4.40 3.51 29.42
C GLY A 291 -5.00 4.81 28.89
N VAL A 292 -6.26 5.04 29.25
CA VAL A 292 -7.00 6.28 28.98
C VAL A 292 -7.69 6.67 30.27
N GLU A 293 -7.74 7.97 30.54
CA GLU A 293 -8.49 8.49 31.69
C GLU A 293 -9.93 7.98 31.68
N ARG A 294 -10.40 7.55 32.85
CA ARG A 294 -11.72 6.91 33.00
C ARG A 294 -12.84 7.83 32.50
N GLU A 295 -12.74 9.13 32.78
CA GLU A 295 -13.67 10.17 32.37
C GLU A 295 -13.79 10.25 30.85
N THR A 296 -12.65 10.15 30.15
CA THR A 296 -12.61 10.12 28.69
C THR A 296 -13.29 8.86 28.17
N LEU A 297 -13.01 7.69 28.74
CA LEU A 297 -13.67 6.43 28.34
C LEU A 297 -15.19 6.47 28.55
N LEU A 298 -15.65 7.05 29.66
CA LEU A 298 -17.08 7.26 29.92
C LEU A 298 -17.72 8.22 28.92
N MET A 299 -17.04 9.33 28.61
CA MET A 299 -17.50 10.31 27.63
C MET A 299 -17.65 9.68 26.24
N VAL A 300 -16.60 9.06 25.72
CA VAL A 300 -16.64 8.46 24.38
C VAL A 300 -17.59 7.26 24.35
N GLY A 301 -17.59 6.42 25.39
CA GLY A 301 -18.47 5.26 25.53
C GLY A 301 -19.94 5.63 25.49
N LYS A 302 -20.34 6.72 26.16
CA LYS A 302 -21.71 7.24 26.09
C LYS A 302 -22.10 7.65 24.68
N ARG A 303 -21.19 8.29 23.93
CA ARG A 303 -21.45 8.73 22.55
C ARG A 303 -21.61 7.55 21.60
N ILE A 304 -20.69 6.58 21.62
CA ILE A 304 -20.73 5.42 20.73
C ILE A 304 -21.84 4.42 21.06
N ALA A 305 -22.40 4.47 22.28
CA ALA A 305 -23.54 3.67 22.70
C ALA A 305 -24.90 4.39 22.52
N SER A 306 -24.91 5.64 22.02
CA SER A 306 -26.14 6.42 21.81
C SER A 306 -26.54 6.49 20.34
N LEU A 307 -27.85 6.50 20.08
CA LEU A 307 -28.43 6.70 18.75
C LEU A 307 -29.25 7.99 18.71
N PRO A 308 -29.28 8.70 17.56
CA PRO A 308 -30.15 9.86 17.37
C PRO A 308 -31.62 9.48 17.55
N SER A 309 -32.42 10.38 18.12
CA SER A 309 -33.84 10.13 18.40
C SER A 309 -34.71 9.91 17.15
N ASP A 310 -34.29 10.50 16.03
CA ASP A 310 -34.92 10.43 14.72
C ASP A 310 -34.49 9.18 13.92
N PHE A 311 -33.35 8.56 14.26
CA PHE A 311 -32.87 7.33 13.62
C PHE A 311 -33.77 6.13 13.97
N LYS A 312 -34.15 5.33 12.96
CA LYS A 312 -34.97 4.12 13.15
C LYS A 312 -34.13 2.85 12.96
N PRO A 313 -33.44 2.35 14.00
CA PRO A 313 -32.67 1.12 13.91
C PRO A 313 -33.57 -0.11 13.84
N HIS A 314 -33.03 -1.22 13.32
CA HIS A 314 -33.65 -2.53 13.49
C HIS A 314 -33.78 -2.88 14.98
N ARG A 315 -34.85 -3.58 15.39
CA ARG A 315 -35.15 -3.90 16.81
C ARG A 315 -33.98 -4.57 17.55
N ASN A 316 -33.23 -5.44 16.87
CA ASN A 316 -32.08 -6.10 17.49
C ASN A 316 -30.88 -5.16 17.66
N ILE A 317 -30.70 -4.17 16.79
CA ILE A 317 -29.65 -3.14 16.92
C ILE A 317 -29.96 -2.25 18.12
N ASP A 318 -31.22 -1.82 18.27
CA ASP A 318 -31.65 -1.05 19.45
C ASP A 318 -31.34 -1.79 20.77
N LYS A 319 -31.60 -3.11 20.82
CA LYS A 319 -31.23 -3.95 21.97
C LYS A 319 -29.72 -3.99 22.22
N ILE A 320 -28.91 -4.12 21.17
CA ILE A 320 -27.45 -4.12 21.26
C ILE A 320 -26.94 -2.79 21.83
N TYR A 321 -27.43 -1.66 21.33
CA TYR A 321 -27.01 -0.33 21.79
C TYR A 321 -27.45 -0.05 23.23
N LYS A 322 -28.66 -0.47 23.62
CA LYS A 322 -29.10 -0.40 25.03
C LYS A 322 -28.23 -1.24 25.95
N ALA A 323 -27.80 -2.43 25.51
CA ALA A 323 -26.86 -3.25 26.28
C ALA A 323 -25.48 -2.58 26.42
N ARG A 324 -24.96 -1.95 25.35
CA ARG A 324 -23.72 -1.16 25.41
C ARG A 324 -23.83 0.01 26.37
N ALA A 325 -24.94 0.75 26.35
CA ALA A 325 -25.19 1.84 27.29
C ALA A 325 -25.17 1.35 28.75
N ALA A 326 -25.82 0.23 29.05
CA ALA A 326 -25.81 -0.37 30.39
C ALA A 326 -24.40 -0.85 30.83
N MET A 327 -23.60 -1.41 29.91
CA MET A 327 -22.19 -1.75 30.18
C MET A 327 -21.37 -0.50 30.52
N MET A 328 -21.57 0.60 29.79
CA MET A 328 -20.88 1.86 30.06
C MET A 328 -21.32 2.52 31.36
N GLU A 329 -22.61 2.49 31.70
CA GLU A 329 -23.15 3.02 32.96
C GLU A 329 -22.61 2.26 34.18
N SER A 330 -22.56 0.94 34.09
CA SER A 330 -22.04 0.10 35.19
C SER A 330 -20.50 0.05 35.24
N GLY A 331 -19.83 0.33 34.12
CA GLY A 331 -18.39 0.15 33.96
C GLY A 331 -17.93 -1.32 34.04
N LYS A 332 -18.87 -2.26 33.92
CA LYS A 332 -18.62 -3.69 34.12
C LYS A 332 -19.08 -4.52 32.94
N GLY A 333 -18.39 -5.63 32.72
CA GLY A 333 -18.83 -6.64 31.77
C GLY A 333 -18.82 -6.19 30.30
N ILE A 334 -17.88 -5.30 29.96
CA ILE A 334 -17.62 -4.79 28.61
C ILE A 334 -17.24 -5.98 27.71
N ASP A 335 -17.96 -6.12 26.60
CA ASP A 335 -17.72 -7.17 25.61
C ASP A 335 -16.67 -6.76 24.57
N TRP A 336 -16.34 -7.68 23.67
CA TRP A 336 -15.28 -7.47 22.67
C TRP A 336 -15.55 -6.29 21.73
N ALA A 337 -16.80 -6.16 21.27
CA ALA A 337 -17.18 -5.13 20.32
C ALA A 337 -17.15 -3.73 20.96
N LEU A 338 -17.58 -3.62 22.22
CA LEU A 338 -17.49 -2.35 22.94
C LEU A 338 -16.04 -2.01 23.31
N GLY A 339 -15.23 -2.99 23.73
CA GLY A 339 -13.80 -2.79 23.97
C GLY A 339 -13.04 -2.32 22.72
N GLU A 340 -13.35 -2.91 21.56
CA GLU A 340 -12.85 -2.47 20.25
C GLU A 340 -13.21 -1.01 19.97
N GLN A 341 -14.50 -0.66 20.08
CA GLN A 341 -14.94 0.70 19.78
C GLN A 341 -14.44 1.73 20.79
N LEU A 342 -14.20 1.38 22.05
CA LEU A 342 -13.55 2.27 23.02
C LEU A 342 -12.10 2.56 22.62
N ALA A 343 -11.38 1.59 22.09
CA ALA A 343 -10.01 1.80 21.58
C ALA A 343 -10.02 2.77 20.41
N TRP A 344 -10.93 2.57 19.46
CA TRP A 344 -11.08 3.48 18.32
C TRP A 344 -11.51 4.87 18.75
N ALA A 345 -12.54 4.97 19.59
CA ALA A 345 -13.09 6.24 20.04
C ALA A 345 -12.10 7.08 20.83
N SER A 346 -11.29 6.45 21.70
CA SER A 346 -10.22 7.15 22.42
C SER A 346 -9.13 7.68 21.48
N LEU A 347 -8.69 6.87 20.50
CA LEU A 347 -7.72 7.31 19.50
C LEU A 347 -8.25 8.47 18.65
N LEU A 348 -9.54 8.44 18.28
CA LEU A 348 -10.17 9.49 17.47
C LEU A 348 -10.18 10.84 18.19
N VAL A 349 -10.50 10.88 19.49
CA VAL A 349 -10.48 12.12 20.28
C VAL A 349 -9.06 12.58 20.64
N GLU A 350 -8.08 11.67 20.58
CA GLU A 350 -6.64 11.98 20.66
C GLU A 350 -6.06 12.48 19.32
N GLY A 351 -6.89 12.62 18.28
CA GLY A 351 -6.49 13.16 16.97
C GLY A 351 -5.94 12.13 15.98
N ASN A 352 -6.09 10.83 16.27
CA ASN A 352 -5.58 9.76 15.39
C ASN A 352 -6.68 9.23 14.46
N HIS A 353 -6.40 9.22 13.16
CA HIS A 353 -7.32 8.67 12.15
C HIS A 353 -7.47 7.16 12.33
N VAL A 354 -8.70 6.64 12.26
CA VAL A 354 -8.97 5.20 12.37
C VAL A 354 -9.69 4.72 11.11
N ARG A 355 -9.11 3.71 10.46
CA ARG A 355 -9.66 3.08 9.26
C ARG A 355 -9.72 1.57 9.42
N ILE A 356 -10.88 0.98 9.15
CA ILE A 356 -11.06 -0.48 9.02
C ILE A 356 -11.61 -0.82 7.63
N SER A 357 -11.05 -1.84 7.01
CA SER A 357 -11.36 -2.27 5.66
C SER A 357 -11.39 -3.78 5.58
N GLY A 358 -12.35 -4.33 4.84
CA GLY A 358 -12.51 -5.77 4.67
C GLY A 358 -13.95 -6.12 4.33
N GLN A 359 -14.21 -7.41 4.10
CA GLN A 359 -15.54 -7.87 3.74
C GLN A 359 -16.48 -7.77 4.96
N ASP A 360 -17.59 -7.06 4.79
CA ASP A 360 -18.64 -6.90 5.82
C ASP A 360 -18.22 -6.25 7.15
N VAL A 361 -17.06 -5.57 7.21
CA VAL A 361 -16.51 -5.00 8.45
C VAL A 361 -17.43 -3.97 9.11
N GLU A 362 -18.29 -3.28 8.35
CA GLU A 362 -19.26 -2.31 8.86
C GLU A 362 -20.21 -2.95 9.91
N ARG A 363 -20.69 -4.16 9.62
CA ARG A 363 -21.52 -4.97 10.52
C ARG A 363 -20.65 -5.90 11.40
N GLY A 364 -19.53 -6.34 10.84
CA GLY A 364 -18.74 -7.49 11.24
C GLY A 364 -19.35 -8.80 10.72
N THR A 365 -18.50 -9.71 10.25
CA THR A 365 -18.88 -11.07 9.79
C THR A 365 -19.81 -11.74 10.80
N PHE A 366 -19.42 -11.74 12.07
CA PHE A 366 -20.16 -12.36 13.16
C PHE A 366 -21.30 -11.50 13.71
N SER A 367 -21.66 -10.38 13.08
CA SER A 367 -22.71 -9.44 13.53
C SER A 367 -22.49 -8.97 14.97
N HIS A 368 -21.26 -8.55 15.28
CA HIS A 368 -20.86 -8.10 16.61
C HIS A 368 -20.56 -6.60 16.65
N ARG A 369 -20.04 -6.04 15.56
CA ARG A 369 -19.47 -4.70 15.53
C ARG A 369 -20.51 -3.61 15.34
N HIS A 370 -21.30 -3.66 14.27
CA HIS A 370 -22.33 -2.66 13.97
C HIS A 370 -21.81 -1.22 14.11
N CYS A 371 -20.67 -0.88 13.50
CA CYS A 371 -20.13 0.48 13.55
C CYS A 371 -20.79 1.40 12.51
N VAL A 372 -21.41 0.83 11.48
CA VAL A 372 -22.30 1.53 10.54
C VAL A 372 -23.70 0.94 10.65
N LEU A 373 -24.68 1.81 10.83
CA LEU A 373 -26.07 1.45 11.04
C LEU A 373 -26.92 1.95 9.87
N HIS A 374 -27.96 1.20 9.53
CA HIS A 374 -28.88 1.51 8.44
C HIS A 374 -30.28 1.80 8.99
N ASP A 375 -30.84 2.94 8.63
CA ASP A 375 -32.21 3.30 9.00
C ASP A 375 -33.21 2.39 8.28
N GLN A 376 -34.20 1.88 9.02
CA GLN A 376 -35.21 0.94 8.50
C GLN A 376 -36.40 1.65 7.84
N VAL A 377 -36.54 2.97 8.02
CA VAL A 377 -37.66 3.78 7.51
C VAL A 377 -37.19 4.81 6.49
N ASN A 378 -36.05 5.46 6.73
CA ASN A 378 -35.42 6.42 5.82
C ASN A 378 -34.34 5.70 4.99
N TRP A 379 -34.76 5.03 3.92
CA TRP A 379 -33.90 4.10 3.18
C TRP A 379 -32.69 4.84 2.58
N GLY A 380 -31.50 4.28 2.74
CA GLY A 380 -30.24 4.90 2.33
C GLY A 380 -29.60 5.80 3.40
N ASN A 381 -30.33 6.20 4.44
CA ASN A 381 -29.75 6.90 5.58
C ASN A 381 -28.87 5.94 6.41
N LYS A 382 -27.62 6.33 6.62
CA LYS A 382 -26.65 5.59 7.44
C LYS A 382 -26.23 6.45 8.63
N TYR A 383 -26.03 5.83 9.80
CA TYR A 383 -25.48 6.48 10.98
C TYR A 383 -24.23 5.74 11.46
N VAL A 384 -23.16 6.50 11.73
CA VAL A 384 -21.87 5.99 12.19
C VAL A 384 -21.52 6.69 13.51
N PRO A 385 -21.82 6.09 14.69
CA PRO A 385 -21.62 6.77 15.97
C PRO A 385 -20.19 7.28 16.20
N LEU A 386 -19.20 6.54 15.67
CA LEU A 386 -17.78 6.89 15.75
C LEU A 386 -17.40 8.14 14.95
N GLN A 387 -18.29 8.71 14.13
CA GLN A 387 -18.09 10.00 13.45
C GLN A 387 -18.72 11.19 14.21
N HIS A 388 -19.32 10.94 15.38
CA HIS A 388 -20.12 11.93 16.11
C HIS A 388 -19.82 11.93 17.63
N ILE A 389 -18.56 11.70 18.00
CA ILE A 389 -18.09 11.68 19.39
C ILE A 389 -17.82 13.12 19.87
N ASP A 390 -16.96 13.84 19.15
CA ASP A 390 -16.49 15.20 19.47
C ASP A 390 -16.27 16.02 18.18
N PRO A 391 -16.58 17.32 18.13
CA PRO A 391 -16.38 18.14 16.92
C PRO A 391 -14.92 18.22 16.43
N GLY A 392 -13.94 18.05 17.33
CA GLY A 392 -12.51 18.08 17.02
C GLY A 392 -11.88 16.71 16.78
N GLN A 393 -12.68 15.64 16.76
CA GLN A 393 -12.16 14.28 16.57
C GLN A 393 -11.52 14.09 15.18
N ALA A 394 -10.59 13.14 15.10
CA ALA A 394 -10.11 12.65 13.81
C ALA A 394 -11.18 11.83 13.08
N ALA A 395 -10.94 11.59 11.79
CA ALA A 395 -11.86 10.83 10.95
C ALA A 395 -11.92 9.36 11.36
N PHE A 396 -13.13 8.79 11.30
CA PHE A 396 -13.36 7.35 11.36
C PHE A 396 -13.90 6.87 10.01
N VAL A 397 -13.29 5.82 9.47
CA VAL A 397 -13.68 5.25 8.18
C VAL A 397 -13.82 3.73 8.31
N ALA A 398 -15.03 3.21 8.14
CA ALA A 398 -15.27 1.78 7.96
C ALA A 398 -15.63 1.50 6.49
N CYS A 399 -14.99 0.50 5.89
CA CYS A 399 -15.14 0.19 4.47
C CYS A 399 -15.48 -1.28 4.27
N ASN A 400 -16.72 -1.58 3.89
CA ASN A 400 -16.98 -2.87 3.25
C ASN A 400 -16.19 -2.91 1.92
N SER A 401 -15.23 -3.82 1.83
CA SER A 401 -14.41 -4.00 0.65
C SER A 401 -15.13 -4.80 -0.44
N SER A 402 -14.60 -4.76 -1.66
CA SER A 402 -14.89 -5.80 -2.64
C SER A 402 -14.39 -7.16 -2.13
N LEU A 403 -14.85 -8.24 -2.78
CA LEU A 403 -14.47 -9.61 -2.46
C LEU A 403 -13.09 -9.92 -3.06
N SER A 404 -12.07 -9.28 -2.50
CA SER A 404 -10.67 -9.34 -2.90
C SER A 404 -9.82 -9.15 -1.64
N GLU A 405 -8.90 -10.06 -1.40
CA GLU A 405 -7.95 -9.95 -0.30
C GLU A 405 -6.61 -9.40 -0.79
N PHE A 406 -6.11 -9.85 -1.95
CA PHE A 406 -4.78 -9.48 -2.45
C PHE A 406 -4.73 -7.98 -2.80
N GLY A 407 -5.69 -7.50 -3.61
CA GLY A 407 -5.85 -6.09 -3.94
C GLY A 407 -6.16 -5.22 -2.71
N VAL A 408 -7.07 -5.65 -1.83
CA VAL A 408 -7.50 -4.84 -0.68
C VAL A 408 -6.42 -4.77 0.41
N LEU A 409 -5.74 -5.88 0.75
CA LEU A 409 -4.64 -5.86 1.72
C LEU A 409 -3.49 -4.99 1.23
N GLY A 410 -3.13 -5.09 -0.05
CA GLY A 410 -2.12 -4.21 -0.65
C GLY A 410 -2.54 -2.73 -0.59
N PHE A 411 -3.82 -2.42 -0.79
CA PHE A 411 -4.34 -1.07 -0.67
C PHE A 411 -4.21 -0.54 0.76
N GLU A 412 -4.64 -1.30 1.76
CA GLU A 412 -4.53 -0.87 3.16
C GLU A 412 -3.08 -0.76 3.62
N MET A 413 -2.18 -1.60 3.09
CA MET A 413 -0.75 -1.45 3.32
C MET A 413 -0.24 -0.13 2.76
N GLY A 414 -0.57 0.21 1.51
CA GLY A 414 -0.25 1.51 0.93
C GLY A 414 -0.77 2.67 1.78
N TYR A 415 -2.00 2.54 2.28
CA TYR A 415 -2.62 3.56 3.14
C TYR A 415 -1.84 3.76 4.44
N ALA A 416 -1.41 2.66 5.08
CA ALA A 416 -0.66 2.68 6.33
C ALA A 416 0.76 3.28 6.20
N LEU A 417 1.32 3.36 4.99
CA LEU A 417 2.64 3.95 4.74
C LEU A 417 2.64 5.48 4.70
N GLU A 418 1.48 6.14 4.66
CA GLU A 418 1.43 7.60 4.48
C GLU A 418 1.54 8.38 5.79
N ASN A 419 0.85 7.96 6.86
CA ASN A 419 0.80 8.71 8.12
C ASN A 419 0.96 7.81 9.36
N PRO A 420 1.96 8.06 10.22
CA PRO A 420 2.16 7.27 11.43
C PRO A 420 1.05 7.49 12.47
N ALA A 421 0.41 8.66 12.51
CA ALA A 421 -0.65 8.99 13.46
C ALA A 421 -2.02 8.42 13.00
N SER A 422 -2.06 7.12 12.70
CA SER A 422 -3.28 6.44 12.29
C SER A 422 -3.30 4.96 12.70
N LEU A 423 -4.51 4.45 12.96
CA LEU A 423 -4.80 3.02 13.12
C LEU A 423 -5.47 2.52 11.85
N ILE A 424 -4.71 1.83 11.00
CA ILE A 424 -5.19 1.23 9.76
C ILE A 424 -5.32 -0.28 9.97
N MET A 425 -6.52 -0.81 9.71
CA MET A 425 -6.87 -2.21 9.94
C MET A 425 -7.43 -2.84 8.67
N TRP A 426 -6.95 -4.04 8.37
CA TRP A 426 -7.56 -4.95 7.41
C TRP A 426 -8.12 -6.17 8.16
N GLU A 427 -9.38 -6.52 7.92
CA GLU A 427 -10.03 -7.70 8.52
C GLU A 427 -10.39 -8.72 7.44
N ALA A 428 -9.86 -9.94 7.60
CA ALA A 428 -10.30 -11.08 6.82
C ALA A 428 -11.68 -11.54 7.30
N GLN A 429 -12.54 -12.03 6.40
CA GLN A 429 -13.85 -12.54 6.81
C GLN A 429 -13.72 -13.73 7.79
N PHE A 430 -12.80 -14.64 7.48
CA PHE A 430 -12.19 -15.63 8.36
C PHE A 430 -10.67 -15.58 8.15
N GLY A 431 -9.89 -15.85 9.20
CA GLY A 431 -8.43 -15.75 9.11
C GLY A 431 -7.82 -16.70 8.08
N ASP A 432 -8.50 -17.81 7.80
CA ASP A 432 -8.14 -18.82 6.81
C ASP A 432 -7.92 -18.23 5.40
N PHE A 433 -8.66 -17.16 5.04
CA PHE A 433 -8.64 -16.55 3.71
C PHE A 433 -7.46 -15.60 3.48
N ALA A 434 -6.67 -15.26 4.51
CA ALA A 434 -5.51 -14.37 4.36
C ALA A 434 -4.42 -14.93 3.43
N ASN A 435 -4.42 -16.25 3.18
CA ASN A 435 -3.50 -16.92 2.27
C ASN A 435 -3.65 -16.48 0.80
N THR A 436 -4.78 -15.92 0.40
CA THR A 436 -5.00 -15.36 -0.94
C THR A 436 -4.17 -14.09 -1.16
N ALA A 437 -3.81 -13.39 -0.08
CA ALA A 437 -2.94 -12.21 -0.10
C ALA A 437 -1.50 -12.52 0.38
N GLN A 438 -1.05 -13.79 0.31
CA GLN A 438 0.25 -14.21 0.85
C GLN A 438 1.42 -13.41 0.29
N CYS A 439 1.37 -12.99 -0.98
CA CYS A 439 2.42 -12.14 -1.56
C CYS A 439 2.56 -10.78 -0.85
N MET A 440 1.45 -10.17 -0.39
CA MET A 440 1.50 -8.97 0.44
C MET A 440 2.08 -9.28 1.83
N ILE A 441 1.73 -10.42 2.41
CA ILE A 441 2.24 -10.81 3.73
C ILE A 441 3.75 -11.02 3.68
N ASP A 442 4.23 -11.81 2.72
CA ASP A 442 5.63 -12.23 2.58
C ASP A 442 6.53 -11.10 2.11
N GLN A 443 6.10 -10.35 1.09
CA GLN A 443 6.99 -9.46 0.36
C GLN A 443 6.84 -8.00 0.76
N PHE A 444 5.91 -7.69 1.63
CA PHE A 444 5.64 -6.32 2.02
C PHE A 444 5.53 -6.20 3.54
N LEU A 445 4.62 -6.92 4.19
CA LEU A 445 4.42 -6.80 5.64
C LEU A 445 5.59 -7.38 6.45
N SER A 446 6.02 -8.61 6.17
CA SER A 446 7.05 -9.28 6.97
C SER A 446 8.47 -8.78 6.71
N SER A 447 8.73 -8.23 5.52
CA SER A 447 10.08 -7.95 5.05
C SER A 447 10.28 -6.51 4.56
N GLY A 448 9.23 -5.67 4.53
CA GLY A 448 9.30 -4.32 3.98
C GLY A 448 10.19 -3.37 4.78
N GLU A 449 10.28 -3.55 6.10
CA GLU A 449 11.19 -2.75 6.93
C GLU A 449 12.65 -3.12 6.70
N GLN A 450 12.97 -4.43 6.70
CA GLN A 450 14.33 -4.90 6.44
C GLN A 450 14.80 -4.56 5.01
N LYS A 451 13.92 -4.73 4.01
CA LYS A 451 14.27 -4.42 2.62
C LYS A 451 14.30 -2.93 2.32
N TRP A 452 13.37 -2.13 2.84
CA TRP A 452 13.18 -0.77 2.32
C TRP A 452 13.18 0.30 3.41
N LEU A 453 13.55 -0.06 4.64
CA LEU A 453 13.53 0.81 5.82
C LEU A 453 12.14 1.42 6.05
N ARG A 454 11.08 0.66 5.73
CA ARG A 454 9.68 1.10 5.86
C ARG A 454 9.01 0.50 7.07
N GLN A 455 8.84 1.34 8.08
CA GLN A 455 7.88 1.10 9.15
C GLN A 455 6.45 1.08 8.58
N CYS A 456 5.62 0.20 9.12
CA CYS A 456 4.23 0.03 8.71
C CYS A 456 3.40 -0.27 9.95
N GLY A 457 2.30 0.46 10.16
CA GLY A 457 1.41 0.28 11.33
C GLY A 457 0.19 -0.59 11.09
N LEU A 458 0.14 -1.29 9.94
CA LEU A 458 -1.04 -2.04 9.52
C LEU A 458 -1.38 -3.18 10.49
N VAL A 459 -2.65 -3.28 10.86
CA VAL A 459 -3.19 -4.35 11.69
C VAL A 459 -3.96 -5.33 10.82
N MET A 460 -3.63 -6.62 10.90
CA MET A 460 -4.39 -7.71 10.30
C MET A 460 -5.25 -8.38 11.36
N LEU A 461 -6.57 -8.32 11.20
CA LEU A 461 -7.54 -9.00 12.06
C LEU A 461 -7.94 -10.31 11.38
N LEU A 462 -7.55 -11.44 11.97
CA LEU A 462 -7.69 -12.77 11.39
C LEU A 462 -8.55 -13.67 12.29
N PRO A 463 -9.87 -13.80 12.01
CA PRO A 463 -10.74 -14.60 12.85
C PRO A 463 -10.29 -16.06 12.97
N HIS A 464 -10.00 -16.50 14.18
CA HIS A 464 -9.35 -17.77 14.48
C HIS A 464 -10.08 -18.53 15.61
N GLY A 465 -10.14 -19.86 15.51
CA GLY A 465 -10.66 -20.73 16.56
C GLY A 465 -11.22 -22.06 16.04
N TYR A 466 -10.88 -23.16 16.69
CA TYR A 466 -11.37 -24.50 16.32
C TYR A 466 -12.76 -24.75 16.91
N GLU A 467 -13.79 -24.39 16.16
CA GLU A 467 -15.20 -24.38 16.61
C GLU A 467 -16.08 -25.36 15.83
N GLY A 468 -15.47 -26.32 15.12
CA GLY A 468 -16.19 -27.35 14.36
C GLY A 468 -16.78 -26.87 13.03
N GLN A 469 -16.31 -25.73 12.49
CA GLN A 469 -16.81 -25.14 11.23
C GLN A 469 -16.06 -25.62 9.97
N GLY A 470 -15.18 -26.62 10.09
CA GLY A 470 -14.42 -27.18 8.98
C GLY A 470 -13.05 -26.52 8.75
N PRO A 471 -12.29 -27.00 7.74
CA PRO A 471 -10.89 -26.65 7.53
C PRO A 471 -10.65 -25.20 7.05
N GLU A 472 -11.62 -24.56 6.40
CA GLU A 472 -11.51 -23.18 5.90
C GLU A 472 -12.16 -22.12 6.81
N HIS A 473 -12.56 -22.50 8.03
CA HIS A 473 -13.21 -21.61 8.99
C HIS A 473 -12.68 -21.82 10.41
N SER A 474 -11.43 -22.26 10.57
CA SER A 474 -10.87 -22.65 11.87
C SER A 474 -9.51 -22.00 12.14
N SER A 475 -8.63 -21.94 11.15
CA SER A 475 -7.23 -21.59 11.34
C SER A 475 -6.81 -20.42 10.47
N ALA A 476 -6.45 -19.33 11.13
CA ALA A 476 -5.69 -18.24 10.53
C ALA A 476 -4.22 -18.61 10.23
N ARG A 477 -3.82 -19.87 10.46
CA ARG A 477 -2.45 -20.38 10.25
C ARG A 477 -1.41 -19.62 11.08
N LEU A 478 -1.68 -19.50 12.38
CA LEU A 478 -0.80 -18.84 13.36
C LEU A 478 0.66 -19.30 13.22
N GLU A 479 0.88 -20.59 12.97
CA GLU A 479 2.19 -21.19 12.78
C GLU A 479 3.00 -20.54 11.66
N ARG A 480 2.33 -20.09 10.57
CA ARG A 480 3.01 -19.44 9.44
C ARG A 480 3.51 -18.05 9.81
N PHE A 481 2.69 -17.29 10.54
CA PHE A 481 3.09 -15.96 10.99
C PHE A 481 4.23 -16.04 12.01
N LEU A 482 4.22 -17.04 12.90
CA LEU A 482 5.33 -17.28 13.84
C LEU A 482 6.61 -17.72 13.12
N GLN A 483 6.52 -18.60 12.12
CA GLN A 483 7.67 -19.02 11.31
C GLN A 483 8.31 -17.85 10.56
N MET A 484 7.55 -16.83 10.23
CA MET A 484 7.99 -15.65 9.49
C MET A 484 8.43 -14.49 10.40
N CYS A 485 8.45 -14.67 11.72
CA CYS A 485 9.11 -13.72 12.62
C CYS A 485 10.64 -13.81 12.46
N ASP A 486 11.32 -12.68 12.56
CA ASP A 486 12.80 -12.59 12.50
C ASP A 486 13.46 -12.50 13.90
N ASP A 487 12.74 -12.92 14.95
CA ASP A 487 13.27 -13.06 16.30
C ASP A 487 14.34 -14.17 16.35
N ASP A 488 15.42 -13.92 17.10
CA ASP A 488 16.49 -14.89 17.36
C ASP A 488 16.00 -15.96 18.35
N GLU A 489 15.92 -17.21 17.89
CA GLU A 489 15.43 -18.35 18.67
C GLU A 489 16.35 -18.74 19.84
N ASP A 490 17.62 -18.38 19.79
CA ASP A 490 18.63 -18.69 20.80
C ASP A 490 18.82 -17.55 21.81
N ARG A 491 18.33 -16.34 21.50
CA ARG A 491 18.48 -15.16 22.34
C ARG A 491 17.21 -14.82 23.10
N PHE A 492 17.11 -15.34 24.31
CA PHE A 492 16.12 -14.89 25.28
C PHE A 492 16.48 -13.49 25.80
N PRO A 493 15.57 -12.51 25.78
CA PRO A 493 15.84 -11.21 26.35
C PRO A 493 16.04 -11.35 27.88
N GLU A 494 17.15 -10.83 28.41
CA GLU A 494 17.54 -10.92 29.83
C GLU A 494 16.46 -10.36 30.78
N VAL A 495 15.67 -9.42 30.27
CA VAL A 495 14.43 -8.94 30.86
C VAL A 495 13.29 -9.45 29.99
N ILE A 496 12.32 -10.18 30.56
CA ILE A 496 11.11 -10.57 29.85
C ILE A 496 10.38 -9.30 29.35
N GLY A 497 10.56 -8.96 28.07
CA GLY A 497 9.88 -7.88 27.35
C GLY A 497 10.35 -6.46 27.72
N ARG A 498 10.08 -5.41 26.95
CA ARG A 498 8.97 -5.26 25.98
C ARG A 498 9.25 -4.29 24.83
N GLN A 499 10.35 -3.55 24.87
CA GLN A 499 10.62 -2.44 23.95
C GLN A 499 11.51 -2.89 22.80
N ARG A 500 12.77 -3.24 23.11
CA ARG A 500 13.79 -3.48 22.08
C ARG A 500 13.49 -4.68 21.18
N GLN A 501 13.01 -5.80 21.73
CA GLN A 501 12.57 -6.93 20.90
C GLN A 501 11.36 -6.55 20.05
N ALA A 502 10.33 -5.93 20.63
CA ALA A 502 9.13 -5.54 19.89
C ALA A 502 9.38 -4.44 18.84
N GLN A 503 10.46 -3.67 19.00
CA GLN A 503 10.94 -2.66 18.05
C GLN A 503 11.88 -3.27 17.00
N GLY A 504 12.64 -4.31 17.34
CA GLY A 504 13.52 -5.03 16.43
C GLY A 504 12.75 -5.96 15.49
N ALA A 505 11.86 -6.78 16.05
CA ALA A 505 11.08 -7.78 15.32
C ALA A 505 10.30 -7.16 14.15
N ASN A 506 10.22 -7.88 13.05
CA ASN A 506 9.56 -7.44 11.83
C ASN A 506 8.06 -7.15 12.02
N TRP A 507 7.38 -7.86 12.92
CA TRP A 507 5.99 -7.61 13.30
C TRP A 507 5.66 -8.14 14.70
N ALA A 508 4.44 -7.88 15.18
CA ALA A 508 3.91 -8.49 16.40
C ALA A 508 2.79 -9.48 16.06
N VAL A 509 2.85 -10.69 16.63
CA VAL A 509 1.78 -11.69 16.54
C VAL A 509 1.10 -11.85 17.89
N VAL A 510 -0.22 -11.71 17.95
CA VAL A 510 -0.98 -11.75 19.21
C VAL A 510 -2.21 -12.64 19.12
N ASN A 511 -2.51 -13.34 20.22
CA ASN A 511 -3.72 -14.12 20.43
C ASN A 511 -4.27 -13.78 21.82
N VAL A 512 -5.00 -12.67 21.91
CA VAL A 512 -5.51 -12.14 23.18
C VAL A 512 -6.85 -12.78 23.53
N THR A 513 -7.19 -12.82 24.83
CA THR A 513 -8.37 -13.55 25.33
C THR A 513 -9.40 -12.67 26.02
N THR A 514 -9.13 -11.36 26.20
CA THR A 514 -10.03 -10.43 26.87
C THR A 514 -10.23 -9.15 26.06
N PRO A 515 -11.41 -8.49 26.17
CA PRO A 515 -11.66 -7.20 25.54
C PRO A 515 -10.66 -6.11 25.93
N ALA A 516 -10.22 -6.05 27.19
CA ALA A 516 -9.21 -5.08 27.64
C ALA A 516 -7.85 -5.30 26.96
N ASN A 517 -7.39 -6.54 26.83
CA ASN A 517 -6.15 -6.83 26.11
C ASN A 517 -6.25 -6.39 24.64
N TYR A 518 -7.40 -6.61 24.00
CA TYR A 518 -7.63 -6.14 22.62
C TYR A 518 -7.62 -4.61 22.52
N PHE A 519 -8.27 -3.91 23.47
CA PHE A 519 -8.23 -2.46 23.57
C PHE A 519 -6.80 -1.92 23.65
N HIS A 520 -6.00 -2.46 24.57
CA HIS A 520 -4.62 -2.02 24.77
C HIS A 520 -3.73 -2.33 23.57
N VAL A 521 -3.89 -3.51 22.96
CA VAL A 521 -3.13 -3.91 21.77
C VAL A 521 -3.40 -2.97 20.58
N LEU A 522 -4.65 -2.58 20.35
CA LEU A 522 -5.00 -1.64 19.27
C LEU A 522 -4.40 -0.25 19.53
N ARG A 523 -4.53 0.28 20.75
CA ARG A 523 -3.95 1.59 21.10
C ARG A 523 -2.43 1.59 21.02
N ARG A 524 -1.79 0.48 21.39
CA ARG A 524 -0.33 0.31 21.33
C ARG A 524 0.23 0.53 19.93
N GLN A 525 -0.52 0.22 18.87
CA GLN A 525 -0.09 0.45 17.50
C GLN A 525 0.14 1.92 17.15
N VAL A 526 -0.54 2.82 17.86
CA VAL A 526 -0.50 4.26 17.60
C VAL A 526 0.34 5.00 18.64
N VAL A 527 0.23 4.62 19.91
CA VAL A 527 0.89 5.33 21.02
C VAL A 527 2.41 5.16 20.99
N ARG A 528 2.93 4.04 20.45
CA ARG A 528 4.38 3.82 20.31
C ARG A 528 5.04 4.88 19.45
N GLU A 529 6.34 5.10 19.66
CA GLU A 529 7.15 6.02 18.85
C GLU A 529 7.72 5.36 17.58
N PHE A 530 7.23 4.18 17.23
CA PHE A 530 7.58 3.43 16.01
C PHE A 530 6.36 2.67 15.51
N ARG A 531 6.39 2.18 14.26
CA ARG A 531 5.32 1.34 13.71
C ARG A 531 5.83 -0.03 13.29
N LYS A 532 5.10 -1.06 13.72
CA LYS A 532 5.26 -2.45 13.27
C LYS A 532 3.91 -3.02 12.87
N PRO A 533 3.85 -3.91 11.86
CA PRO A 533 2.63 -4.64 11.58
C PRO A 533 2.18 -5.44 12.80
N LEU A 534 0.87 -5.62 12.93
CA LEU A 534 0.27 -6.39 14.01
C LEU A 534 -0.66 -7.44 13.45
N ILE A 535 -0.34 -8.70 13.70
CA ILE A 535 -1.14 -9.86 13.32
C ILE A 535 -1.96 -10.30 14.52
N VAL A 536 -3.28 -10.15 14.44
CA VAL A 536 -4.21 -10.50 15.52
C VAL A 536 -4.98 -11.75 15.13
N MET A 537 -4.82 -12.82 15.91
CA MET A 537 -5.76 -13.94 15.90
C MET A 537 -7.06 -13.46 16.56
N SER A 538 -7.94 -12.83 15.77
CA SER A 538 -9.16 -12.22 16.29
C SER A 538 -10.19 -13.30 16.62
N PRO A 539 -11.07 -13.09 17.61
CA PRO A 539 -11.94 -14.16 18.07
C PRO A 539 -13.19 -14.33 17.20
N LYS A 540 -13.81 -15.51 17.35
CA LYS A 540 -15.14 -15.82 16.83
C LYS A 540 -16.15 -16.05 17.96
N SER A 541 -16.08 -17.18 18.67
CA SER A 541 -16.94 -17.45 19.83
C SER A 541 -16.71 -16.51 21.01
N LEU A 542 -15.46 -16.06 21.23
CA LEU A 542 -15.13 -15.18 22.37
C LEU A 542 -15.83 -13.82 22.29
N LEU A 543 -16.28 -13.40 21.10
CA LEU A 543 -17.04 -12.18 20.88
C LEU A 543 -18.30 -12.08 21.76
N ARG A 544 -18.86 -13.22 22.19
CA ARG A 544 -20.07 -13.30 23.02
C ARG A 544 -19.92 -14.18 24.25
N HIS A 545 -18.71 -14.64 24.55
CA HIS A 545 -18.50 -15.58 25.65
C HIS A 545 -18.71 -14.89 27.00
N ARG A 546 -19.59 -15.45 27.86
CA ARG A 546 -20.05 -14.78 29.08
C ARG A 546 -18.95 -14.46 30.09
N LEU A 547 -17.90 -15.29 30.12
CA LEU A 547 -16.74 -15.11 31.01
C LEU A 547 -15.67 -14.19 30.43
N LEU A 548 -15.71 -13.88 29.14
CA LEU A 548 -14.66 -13.10 28.46
C LEU A 548 -15.13 -11.67 28.29
N LYS A 549 -15.16 -10.99 29.43
CA LYS A 549 -15.54 -9.59 29.56
C LYS A 549 -14.47 -8.87 30.35
N SER A 550 -14.43 -7.55 30.21
CA SER A 550 -13.54 -6.71 30.99
C SER A 550 -14.32 -5.61 31.70
N ASP A 551 -13.76 -5.11 32.78
CA ASP A 551 -14.28 -3.92 33.45
C ASP A 551 -13.49 -2.70 32.96
N LEU A 552 -14.03 -1.50 33.21
CA LEU A 552 -13.42 -0.25 32.76
C LEU A 552 -12.16 0.15 33.55
N GLN A 553 -11.96 -0.45 34.74
CA GLN A 553 -10.83 -0.15 35.64
C GLN A 553 -9.53 -0.83 35.24
#